data_AF-A0A7X8GT26-F1
#
_entry.id   AF-A0A7X8GT26-F1
#
_cell.length_a   1.000
_cell.length_b   1.000
_cell.length_c   1.000
_cell.angle_alpha   90.00
_cell.angle_beta   90.00
_cell.angle_gamma   90.00
#
_symmetry.space_group_name_H-M   'P 1'
#
loop_
_entity.id
_entity.type
_entity.pdbx_description
1 polymer ?
#
loop_
_entity_poly.entity_id
_entity_poly.type
_entity_poly.pdbx_seq_one_letter_code
_entity_poly.pdbx_strand_id
1 'polypeptide(L)'
;METKFNKLKEIDKGNPFTVPENYFAQFNEEIMNRLPEKEYVPPRQVSLWDKVKPWVYMAAMFVGLYITINFLTKDAGESFSAQQDNPQPQTISTNVPSTNYWSNVHITEEEFYQYLEEQLVDEGYYDYMYNQLYLN
;
A
#
# COMPACT_ATOMS: atom_id res chain seq x y z
N MET A 1 20.84 -13.12 -57.70
CA MET A 1 20.03 -11.97 -58.19
C MET A 1 20.35 -10.79 -57.31
N GLU A 2 21.07 -9.78 -57.81
CA GLU A 2 21.41 -8.59 -57.03
C GLU A 2 20.29 -7.56 -57.13
N THR A 3 19.59 -7.29 -56.02
CA THR A 3 18.50 -6.32 -55.96
C THR A 3 19.06 -4.90 -55.80
N LYS A 4 19.31 -4.22 -56.93
CA LYS A 4 19.78 -2.83 -56.96
C LYS A 4 18.63 -1.84 -56.78
N PHE A 5 18.04 -1.76 -55.59
CA PHE A 5 17.13 -0.66 -55.23
C PHE A 5 17.78 0.27 -54.21
N ASN A 6 18.82 0.99 -54.63
CA ASN A 6 19.44 2.05 -53.82
C ASN A 6 18.70 3.38 -54.03
N LYS A 7 17.45 3.48 -53.55
CA LYS A 7 16.69 4.75 -53.52
C LYS A 7 17.13 5.71 -52.41
N LEU A 8 18.01 5.26 -51.51
CA LEU A 8 18.58 6.07 -50.43
C LEU A 8 19.38 7.29 -50.93
N LYS A 9 19.84 7.28 -52.20
CA LYS A 9 20.54 8.42 -52.82
C LYS A 9 19.61 9.51 -53.33
N GLU A 10 18.32 9.19 -53.55
CA GLU A 10 17.28 10.12 -54.01
C GLU A 10 16.55 10.78 -52.83
N ILE A 11 16.68 10.23 -51.63
CA ILE A 11 16.17 10.83 -50.39
C ILE A 11 17.14 11.97 -50.05
N ASP A 12 16.63 13.19 -50.11
CA ASP A 12 17.36 14.38 -49.68
C ASP A 12 18.04 14.13 -48.32
N LYS A 13 19.32 14.47 -48.21
CA LYS A 13 20.08 14.34 -46.95
C LYS A 13 19.63 15.36 -45.91
N GLY A 14 18.71 16.26 -46.26
CA GLY A 14 18.01 17.13 -45.32
C GLY A 14 17.33 16.31 -44.24
N ASN A 15 17.45 16.75 -42.99
CA ASN A 15 16.75 16.14 -41.88
C ASN A 15 15.23 16.29 -42.10
N PRO A 16 14.46 15.20 -42.30
CA PRO A 16 13.01 15.29 -42.46
C PRO A 16 12.29 15.61 -41.13
N PHE A 17 13.00 15.58 -40.00
CA PHE A 17 12.51 15.91 -38.67
C PHE A 17 12.94 17.32 -38.28
N THR A 18 12.47 18.33 -39.01
CA THR A 18 12.60 19.73 -38.60
C THR A 18 11.33 20.17 -37.90
N VAL A 19 11.49 20.81 -36.75
CA VAL A 19 10.38 21.47 -36.07
C VAL A 19 10.17 22.86 -36.66
N PRO A 20 8.92 23.34 -36.71
CA PRO A 20 8.66 24.74 -37.03
C PRO A 20 9.37 25.68 -36.06
N GLU A 21 9.69 26.88 -36.54
CA GLU A 21 10.22 27.96 -35.72
C GLU A 21 9.28 28.20 -34.52
N ASN A 22 9.86 28.36 -33.33
CA ASN A 22 9.14 28.64 -32.08
C ASN A 22 8.20 27.53 -31.55
N TYR A 23 8.18 26.33 -32.15
CA TYR A 23 7.34 25.20 -31.69
C TYR A 23 7.53 24.89 -30.20
N PHE A 24 8.78 24.66 -29.77
CA PHE A 24 9.06 24.32 -28.38
C PHE A 24 8.89 25.50 -27.40
N ALA A 25 8.94 26.74 -27.89
CA ALA A 25 8.74 27.91 -27.05
C ALA A 25 7.27 28.05 -26.62
N GLN A 26 6.33 27.70 -27.50
CA GLN A 26 4.89 27.78 -27.22
C GLN A 26 4.27 26.45 -26.76
N PHE A 27 4.99 25.33 -26.91
CA PHE A 27 4.51 23.99 -26.57
C PHE A 27 3.96 23.86 -25.14
N ASN A 28 4.66 24.42 -24.14
CA ASN A 28 4.20 24.35 -22.76
C ASN A 28 2.88 25.13 -22.56
N GLU A 29 2.79 26.34 -23.12
CA GLU A 29 1.60 27.17 -23.05
C GLU A 29 0.41 26.49 -23.73
N GLU A 30 0.62 25.88 -24.91
CA GLU A 30 -0.41 25.10 -25.59
C GLU A 30 -0.86 23.88 -24.79
N ILE A 31 0.05 23.15 -24.13
CA ILE A 31 -0.32 22.03 -23.26
C ILE A 31 -1.21 22.55 -22.13
N MET A 32 -0.78 23.58 -21.41
CA MET A 32 -1.50 24.10 -20.25
C MET A 32 -2.87 24.65 -20.64
N ASN A 33 -2.99 25.30 -21.81
CA ASN A 33 -4.25 25.81 -22.35
C ASN A 33 -5.22 24.69 -22.78
N ARG A 34 -4.72 23.49 -23.05
CA ARG A 34 -5.55 22.31 -23.40
C ARG A 34 -5.86 21.43 -22.19
N LEU A 35 -5.27 21.69 -21.03
CA LEU A 35 -5.62 20.94 -19.82
C LEU A 35 -7.05 21.31 -19.41
N PRO A 36 -7.88 20.32 -19.04
CA PRO A 36 -9.20 20.60 -18.48
C PRO A 36 -9.04 21.41 -17.19
N GLU A 37 -10.01 22.28 -16.90
CA GLU A 37 -10.07 22.97 -15.61
C GLU A 37 -10.04 21.93 -14.50
N LYS A 38 -9.05 22.05 -13.59
CA LYS A 38 -8.91 21.12 -12.48
C LYS A 38 -10.13 21.26 -11.58
N GLU A 39 -11.01 20.26 -11.59
CA GLU A 39 -12.15 20.21 -10.69
C GLU A 39 -11.65 20.28 -9.23
N TYR A 40 -11.91 21.41 -8.58
CA TYR A 40 -11.62 21.60 -7.18
C TYR A 40 -12.70 20.89 -6.38
N VAL A 41 -12.40 19.68 -5.91
CA VAL A 41 -13.23 19.02 -4.89
C VAL A 41 -12.89 19.66 -3.54
N PRO A 42 -13.81 20.43 -2.92
CA PRO A 42 -13.54 21.01 -1.61
C PRO A 42 -13.29 19.88 -0.60
N PRO A 43 -12.28 20.01 0.29
CA PRO A 43 -12.03 19.01 1.31
C PRO A 43 -13.28 18.86 2.16
N ARG A 44 -13.72 17.61 2.39
CA ARG A 44 -14.86 17.31 3.26
C ARG A 44 -14.57 17.86 4.66
N GLN A 45 -15.26 18.91 5.06
CA GLN A 45 -15.19 19.45 6.40
C GLN A 45 -15.68 18.41 7.41
N VAL A 46 -14.74 17.82 8.16
CA VAL A 46 -15.09 16.91 9.26
C VAL A 46 -15.59 17.75 10.43
N SER A 47 -16.73 17.36 11.01
CA SER A 47 -17.25 18.03 12.20
C SER A 47 -16.37 17.69 13.41
N LEU A 48 -16.19 18.63 14.33
CA LEU A 48 -15.48 18.36 15.59
C LEU A 48 -16.16 17.23 16.38
N TRP A 49 -17.48 17.07 16.25
CA TRP A 49 -18.23 15.96 16.84
C TRP A 49 -17.79 14.59 16.32
N ASP A 50 -17.38 14.48 15.06
CA ASP A 50 -16.92 13.21 14.50
C ASP A 50 -15.62 12.74 15.14
N LYS A 51 -14.79 13.69 15.60
CA LYS A 51 -13.56 13.39 16.35
C LYS A 51 -13.83 12.99 17.80
N VAL A 52 -14.90 13.51 18.39
CA VAL A 52 -15.22 13.31 19.81
C VAL A 52 -16.06 12.04 20.05
N LYS A 53 -16.83 11.56 19.06
CA LYS A 53 -17.64 10.33 19.16
C LYS A 53 -16.85 9.11 19.71
N PRO A 54 -15.66 8.74 19.18
CA PRO A 54 -14.91 7.59 19.70
C PRO A 54 -14.51 7.73 21.17
N TRP A 55 -14.14 8.95 21.59
CA TRP A 55 -13.76 9.23 22.98
C TRP A 55 -14.95 9.12 23.93
N VAL A 56 -16.13 9.55 23.52
CA VAL A 56 -17.36 9.41 24.31
C VAL A 56 -17.71 7.94 24.54
N TYR A 57 -17.55 7.07 23.53
CA TYR A 57 -17.77 5.63 23.71
C TYR A 57 -16.80 5.00 24.71
N MET A 58 -15.51 5.35 24.63
CA MET A 58 -14.51 4.87 25.60
C MET A 58 -14.85 5.34 27.02
N ALA A 59 -15.18 6.62 27.18
CA ALA A 59 -15.61 7.17 28.47
C ALA A 59 -16.83 6.42 29.03
N ALA A 60 -17.83 6.10 28.19
CA ALA A 60 -19.00 5.35 28.60
C ALA A 60 -18.66 3.92 29.08
N MET A 61 -17.73 3.22 28.42
CA MET A 61 -17.25 1.91 28.86
C MET A 61 -16.56 1.99 30.22
N PHE A 62 -15.67 2.96 30.42
CA PHE A 62 -15.00 3.16 31.72
C PHE A 62 -15.98 3.53 32.83
N VAL A 63 -16.96 4.38 32.55
CA VAL A 63 -18.02 4.75 33.52
C VAL A 63 -18.87 3.53 33.86
N GLY A 64 -19.26 2.72 32.87
CA GLY A 64 -19.98 1.47 33.08
C GLY A 64 -19.21 0.52 33.99
N LEU A 65 -17.94 0.26 33.66
CA LEU A 65 -17.06 -0.60 34.47
C LEU A 65 -16.84 -0.04 35.88
N TYR A 66 -16.66 1.27 36.01
CA TYR A 66 -16.48 1.92 37.31
C TYR A 66 -17.70 1.73 38.20
N ILE A 67 -18.91 1.90 37.65
CA ILE A 67 -20.15 1.71 38.39
C ILE A 67 -20.33 0.24 38.76
N THR A 68 -20.10 -0.71 37.86
CA THR A 68 -20.23 -2.14 38.16
C THR A 68 -19.25 -2.61 39.22
N ILE A 69 -17.99 -2.16 39.16
CA ILE A 69 -16.99 -2.45 40.19
C ILE A 69 -17.41 -1.84 41.54
N ASN A 70 -17.76 -0.55 41.57
CA ASN A 70 -18.14 0.14 42.81
C ASN A 70 -19.38 -0.49 43.46
N PHE A 71 -20.35 -0.93 42.66
CA PHE A 71 -21.54 -1.62 43.14
C PHE A 71 -21.19 -2.99 43.76
N LEU A 72 -20.33 -3.78 43.10
CA LEU A 72 -19.96 -5.12 43.57
C LEU A 72 -19.01 -5.09 44.78
N THR A 73 -18.13 -4.09 44.87
CA THR A 73 -17.18 -3.95 45.99
C THR A 73 -17.78 -3.29 47.23
N LYS A 74 -18.97 -2.68 47.14
CA LYS A 74 -19.68 -2.13 48.31
C LYS A 74 -20.22 -3.21 49.25
N ASP A 75 -20.56 -4.39 48.73
CA ASP A 75 -21.08 -5.52 49.51
C ASP A 75 -20.02 -6.61 49.79
N ALA A 76 -18.92 -6.64 49.03
CA ALA A 76 -17.85 -7.63 49.15
C ALA A 76 -16.65 -7.07 49.95
N GLY A 77 -16.62 -7.36 51.24
CA GLY A 77 -15.36 -7.36 51.99
C GLY A 77 -14.45 -8.45 51.45
N GLU A 78 -13.26 -8.06 51.01
CA GLU A 78 -12.09 -8.89 50.66
C GLU A 78 -11.97 -9.42 49.21
N SER A 79 -10.76 -9.14 48.66
CA SER A 79 -10.03 -9.84 47.59
C SER A 79 -10.67 -10.02 46.20
N PHE A 80 -10.79 -8.91 45.45
CA PHE A 80 -10.70 -8.99 43.98
C PHE A 80 -9.24 -8.81 43.55
N SER A 81 -8.53 -9.91 43.32
CA SER A 81 -7.21 -9.88 42.68
C SER A 81 -7.41 -9.41 41.24
N ALA A 82 -6.89 -8.21 40.92
CA ALA A 82 -6.78 -7.75 39.55
C ALA A 82 -5.86 -8.72 38.79
N GLN A 83 -6.45 -9.69 38.09
CA GLN A 83 -5.76 -10.36 37.00
C GLN A 83 -5.50 -9.28 35.96
N GLN A 84 -4.22 -8.96 35.81
CA GLN A 84 -3.70 -8.13 34.75
C GLN A 84 -3.84 -8.92 33.45
N ASP A 85 -5.06 -8.97 32.93
CA ASP A 85 -5.28 -9.36 31.54
C ASP A 85 -4.72 -8.22 30.67
N ASN A 86 -3.56 -8.52 30.11
CA ASN A 86 -2.92 -7.75 29.07
C ASN A 86 -3.99 -7.47 27.98
N PRO A 87 -4.35 -6.21 27.66
CA PRO A 87 -5.40 -5.94 26.70
C PRO A 87 -4.91 -6.30 25.30
N GLN A 88 -5.19 -7.55 24.88
CA GLN A 88 -5.25 -7.88 23.46
C GLN A 88 -6.46 -7.14 22.88
N PRO A 89 -6.28 -6.35 21.80
CA PRO A 89 -7.39 -5.63 21.18
C PRO A 89 -8.45 -6.63 20.70
N GLN A 90 -9.64 -6.57 21.30
CA GLN A 90 -10.81 -7.32 20.85
C GLN A 90 -11.28 -6.73 19.52
N THR A 91 -11.02 -7.46 18.43
CA THR A 91 -11.64 -7.20 17.15
C THR A 91 -13.12 -7.61 17.20
N ILE A 92 -13.96 -6.71 16.71
CA ILE A 92 -15.41 -6.84 16.66
C ILE A 92 -15.77 -8.13 15.89
N SER A 93 -16.57 -8.99 16.52
CA SER A 93 -17.21 -10.13 15.84
C SER A 93 -18.19 -9.64 14.77
N THR A 94 -17.70 -9.48 13.56
CA THR A 94 -18.48 -9.84 12.38
C THR A 94 -18.30 -11.34 12.15
N ASN A 95 -19.39 -12.08 12.01
CA ASN A 95 -19.45 -13.51 11.67
C ASN A 95 -18.84 -13.81 10.29
N VAL A 96 -17.53 -13.63 10.18
CA VAL A 96 -16.68 -14.16 9.13
C VAL A 96 -15.54 -14.81 9.90
N PRO A 97 -15.19 -16.09 9.68
CA PRO A 97 -14.06 -16.69 10.36
C PRO A 97 -12.79 -15.94 9.95
N SER A 98 -12.41 -14.93 10.73
CA SER A 98 -11.14 -14.22 10.59
C SER A 98 -10.07 -15.18 11.09
N THR A 99 -9.57 -16.00 10.17
CA THR A 99 -8.34 -16.75 10.40
C THR A 99 -7.24 -15.70 10.57
N ASN A 100 -6.77 -15.52 11.80
CA ASN A 100 -5.51 -14.86 12.13
C ASN A 100 -4.35 -15.71 11.57
N TYR A 101 -4.28 -15.85 10.24
CA TYR A 101 -3.30 -16.68 9.56
C TYR A 101 -1.91 -16.03 9.57
N TRP A 102 -1.87 -14.70 9.67
CA TRP A 102 -0.66 -13.90 9.52
C TRP A 102 0.05 -13.52 10.83
N SER A 103 -0.61 -13.63 11.99
CA SER A 103 -0.04 -13.17 13.27
C SER A 103 0.61 -14.27 14.11
N ASN A 104 0.39 -15.55 13.78
CA ASN A 104 0.81 -16.69 14.58
C ASN A 104 1.89 -17.56 13.92
N VAL A 105 2.49 -17.12 12.82
CA VAL A 105 3.64 -17.82 12.24
C VAL A 105 4.90 -17.31 12.95
N HIS A 106 5.44 -18.11 13.86
CA HIS A 106 6.75 -17.86 14.48
C HIS A 106 7.81 -18.42 13.55
N ILE A 107 8.19 -17.65 12.52
CA ILE A 107 9.33 -18.01 11.68
C ILE A 107 10.60 -17.53 12.37
N THR A 108 11.63 -18.38 12.47
CA THR A 108 12.93 -17.89 12.94
C THR A 108 13.59 -17.07 11.85
N GLU A 109 14.56 -16.23 12.22
CA GLU A 109 15.30 -15.42 11.25
C GLU A 109 16.03 -16.31 10.23
N GLU A 110 16.53 -17.47 10.67
CA GLU A 110 17.18 -18.46 9.82
C GLU A 110 16.21 -19.09 8.81
N GLU A 111 15.01 -19.48 9.25
CA GLU A 111 13.97 -20.02 8.38
C GLU A 111 13.50 -18.99 7.34
N PHE A 112 13.46 -17.72 7.73
CA PHE A 112 13.11 -16.63 6.83
C PHE A 112 14.16 -16.42 5.74
N TYR A 113 15.46 -16.38 6.10
CA TYR A 113 16.52 -16.26 5.10
C TYR A 113 16.57 -17.46 4.16
N GLN A 114 16.36 -18.67 4.68
CA GLN A 114 16.35 -19.88 3.86
C GLN A 114 15.18 -19.89 2.87
N TYR A 115 14.00 -19.42 3.27
CA TYR A 115 12.86 -19.25 2.37
C TYR A 115 13.16 -18.24 1.25
N LEU A 116 13.79 -17.10 1.57
CA LEU A 116 14.18 -16.11 0.57
C LEU A 116 15.23 -16.64 -0.41
N GLU A 117 16.18 -17.43 0.08
CA GLU A 117 17.18 -18.10 -0.75
C GLU A 117 16.50 -19.10 -1.71
N GLU A 118 15.60 -19.93 -1.21
CA GLU A 118 14.86 -20.89 -2.04
C GLU A 118 14.03 -20.20 -3.12
N GLN A 119 13.32 -19.11 -2.79
CA GLN A 119 12.56 -18.30 -3.76
C GLN A 119 13.46 -17.69 -4.82
N LEU A 120 14.59 -17.09 -4.43
CA LEU A 120 15.52 -16.46 -5.36
C LEU A 120 16.20 -17.48 -6.27
N VAL A 121 16.53 -18.66 -5.74
CA VAL A 121 17.08 -19.76 -6.52
C VAL A 121 16.04 -20.29 -7.51
N ASP A 122 14.79 -20.50 -7.11
CA ASP A 122 13.74 -21.02 -7.99
C ASP A 122 13.43 -20.06 -9.15
N GLU A 123 13.36 -18.75 -8.87
CA GLU A 123 13.18 -17.72 -9.90
C GLU A 123 14.40 -17.59 -10.83
N GLY A 124 15.62 -17.66 -10.28
CA GLY A 124 16.86 -17.48 -11.03
C GLY A 124 17.37 -18.73 -11.75
N TYR A 125 16.94 -19.94 -11.35
CA TYR A 125 17.45 -21.21 -11.86
C TYR A 125 17.25 -21.35 -13.37
N TYR A 126 16.07 -20.99 -13.86
CA TYR A 126 15.78 -21.02 -15.29
C TYR A 126 16.62 -20.00 -16.06
N ASP A 127 16.79 -18.79 -15.54
CA ASP A 127 17.57 -17.74 -16.22
C ASP A 127 19.07 -18.11 -16.31
N TYR A 128 19.64 -18.72 -15.27
CA TYR A 128 21.03 -19.22 -15.30
C TYR A 128 21.22 -20.37 -16.30
N MET A 129 20.30 -21.34 -16.32
CA MET A 129 20.39 -22.48 -17.24
C MET A 129 20.21 -22.06 -18.71
N TYR A 130 19.32 -21.11 -18.99
CA TYR A 130 19.09 -20.63 -20.35
C TYR A 130 20.20 -19.69 -20.82
N ASN A 131 20.69 -18.76 -20.00
CA ASN A 131 21.78 -17.86 -20.41
C ASN A 131 23.08 -18.61 -20.74
N GLN A 132 23.38 -19.72 -20.05
CA GLN A 132 24.58 -20.51 -20.35
C GLN A 132 24.53 -21.22 -21.71
N LEU A 133 23.33 -21.52 -22.23
CA LEU A 133 23.14 -22.16 -23.54
C LEU A 133 23.29 -21.18 -24.72
N TYR A 134 23.12 -19.88 -24.51
CA TYR A 134 23.22 -18.86 -25.57
C TYR A 134 24.59 -18.18 -25.65
N LEU A 135 25.54 -18.55 -24.77
CA LEU A 135 26.89 -17.97 -24.70
C LEU A 135 28.01 -18.90 -25.20
N ASN A 136 27.66 -20.04 -25.83
CA ASN A 136 28.56 -20.88 -26.65
C ASN A 136 28.00 -21.04 -28.06
#